data_AF-A0A316UWU8-F1
#
_entry.id   AF-A0A316UWU8-F1
#
_cell.length_a   1.000
_cell.length_b   1.000
_cell.length_c   1.000
_cell.angle_alpha   90.00
_cell.angle_beta   90.00
_cell.angle_gamma   90.00
#
_symmetry.space_group_name_H-M   'P 1'
#
loop_
_entity.id
_entity.type
_entity.pdbx_description
1 polymer ?
#
loop_
_entity_poly.entity_id
_entity_poly.type
_entity_poly.pdbx_seq_one_letter_code
_entity_poly.pdbx_strand_id
1 'polypeptide(L)'
;MLTHATLALSRPRCSPTIALRRTLESTTKSLRLFLSIFTYSTLYRSALHALLLLRSRILADSTSYAPRTVHREEGSSSSNRATLTHRTRIYARLLRVLRSSATLPLLSALLASPALLALLPPDAIPSASLGLWLISQSSSTAYTRARERGSRLVSWVPSWANSSLLYALGNGQLLWAFLFESTTFPQGYRNVILARSGTYIQPRPSHLPAGVDWPSKATISDHVALLATPSGTAKPFPSFTSPLLSSLGEKASRHPTTPYGAINPILDYSPAHPAHTRLMCAMLHPREPSCRTTLWNHFRAEWPASARFAGLFALLSSLLFRAKSWKRDPERQLFKLFSATLQGASVISGSIGTSWALICFFQHYLPATFLPRSRFFLNGFLSSLIWIKVVPRERRRELGLYTGRMSVQSTWDILERRGMVKGVKRGDVLVLAVGLGMLAALYEGGQGERGGAGAIAKRLFGERIQGVGEEGEERRGE
;
A
#
# COMPACT_ATOMS: atom_id res chain seq x y z
N MET A 1 15.84 24.66 -23.48
CA MET A 1 14.81 25.08 -24.45
C MET A 1 13.53 25.36 -23.70
N LEU A 2 13.37 26.65 -23.36
CA LEU A 2 12.20 27.27 -22.77
C LEU A 2 11.38 27.84 -23.94
N THR A 3 10.28 27.20 -24.31
CA THR A 3 9.19 27.79 -25.11
C THR A 3 8.04 26.79 -25.17
N HIS A 4 7.01 27.01 -24.37
CA HIS A 4 5.58 26.70 -24.60
C HIS A 4 4.83 26.94 -23.29
N ALA A 5 4.80 28.21 -22.89
CA ALA A 5 3.98 28.72 -21.80
C ALA A 5 3.09 29.82 -22.36
N THR A 6 2.01 29.45 -23.05
CA THR A 6 0.84 30.31 -23.35
C THR A 6 -0.34 29.44 -23.79
N LEU A 7 -0.74 28.47 -22.96
CA LEU A 7 -2.13 28.00 -22.96
C LEU A 7 -2.88 28.83 -21.94
N ALA A 8 -3.29 30.02 -22.37
CA ALA A 8 -4.31 30.79 -21.67
C ALA A 8 -5.55 29.90 -21.54
N LEU A 9 -5.81 29.42 -20.32
CA LEU A 9 -7.03 28.72 -19.95
C LEU A 9 -8.21 29.66 -20.21
N SER A 10 -8.81 29.58 -21.40
CA SER A 10 -10.18 30.04 -21.64
C SER A 10 -11.11 29.12 -20.84
N ARG A 11 -11.20 29.32 -19.52
CA ARG A 11 -12.29 28.76 -18.73
C ARG A 11 -13.58 29.30 -19.35
N PRO A 12 -14.54 28.44 -19.75
CA PRO A 12 -15.84 28.95 -20.18
C PRO A 12 -16.39 29.84 -19.06
N ARG A 13 -16.85 31.04 -19.41
CA ARG A 13 -17.51 31.96 -18.47
C ARG A 13 -18.69 31.19 -17.86
N CYS A 14 -18.50 30.61 -16.67
CA CYS A 14 -19.57 29.94 -15.96
C CYS A 14 -20.63 30.99 -15.67
N SER A 15 -21.90 30.71 -15.97
CA SER A 15 -22.97 31.61 -15.62
C SER A 15 -22.93 31.91 -14.11
N PRO A 16 -23.26 33.13 -13.67
CA PRO A 16 -23.21 33.50 -12.26
C PRO A 16 -24.09 32.58 -11.39
N THR A 17 -25.17 32.05 -11.96
CA THR A 17 -26.07 31.08 -11.32
C THR A 17 -25.40 29.73 -11.07
N ILE A 18 -24.61 29.20 -12.01
CA ILE A 18 -23.85 27.96 -11.84
C ILE A 18 -22.72 28.16 -10.82
N ALA A 19 -22.07 29.33 -10.82
CA ALA A 19 -21.04 29.67 -9.84
C ALA A 19 -21.62 29.72 -8.41
N LEU A 20 -22.76 30.40 -8.24
CA LEU A 20 -23.45 30.52 -6.94
C LEU A 20 -23.99 29.17 -6.44
N ARG A 21 -24.51 28.32 -7.33
CA ARG A 21 -24.91 26.95 -6.96
C ARG A 21 -23.72 26.12 -6.48
N ARG A 22 -22.57 26.19 -7.16
CA ARG A 22 -21.35 25.47 -6.76
C ARG A 22 -20.82 25.96 -5.40
N THR A 23 -20.86 27.26 -5.13
CA THR A 23 -20.44 27.78 -3.82
C THR A 23 -21.38 27.34 -2.71
N LEU A 24 -22.70 27.40 -2.91
CA LEU A 24 -23.67 26.88 -1.93
C LEU A 24 -23.52 25.37 -1.69
N GLU A 25 -23.34 24.58 -2.75
CA GLU A 25 -23.09 23.13 -2.65
C GLU A 25 -21.76 22.85 -1.90
N SER A 26 -20.72 23.65 -2.12
CA SER A 26 -19.45 23.51 -1.38
C SER A 26 -19.59 23.89 0.10
N THR A 27 -20.31 24.98 0.40
CA THR A 27 -20.55 25.44 1.77
C THR A 27 -21.40 24.44 2.55
N THR A 28 -22.48 23.94 1.96
CA THR A 28 -23.34 22.91 2.59
C THR A 28 -22.59 21.60 2.83
N LYS A 29 -21.74 21.15 1.90
CA LYS A 29 -20.86 19.99 2.11
C LYS A 29 -19.88 20.21 3.26
N SER A 30 -19.27 21.40 3.33
CA SER A 30 -18.32 21.77 4.40
C SER A 30 -19.00 21.84 5.77
N LEU A 31 -20.22 22.39 5.83
CA LEU A 31 -21.03 22.43 7.05
C LEU A 31 -21.44 21.04 7.52
N ARG A 32 -21.89 20.16 6.60
CA ARG A 32 -22.20 18.76 6.94
C ARG A 32 -20.97 18.00 7.42
N LEU A 33 -19.83 18.23 6.79
CA LEU A 33 -18.56 17.65 7.24
C LEU A 33 -18.22 18.12 8.66
N PHE A 34 -18.25 19.43 8.92
CA PHE A 34 -18.02 19.98 10.24
C PHE A 34 -18.98 19.41 11.28
N LEU A 35 -20.28 19.39 10.97
CA LEU A 35 -21.31 18.82 11.85
C LEU A 35 -21.05 17.33 12.13
N SER A 36 -20.66 16.55 11.12
CA SER A 36 -20.34 15.11 11.30
C SER A 36 -19.14 14.88 12.21
N ILE A 37 -18.09 15.69 12.08
CA ILE A 37 -16.87 15.58 12.91
C ILE A 37 -17.17 16.06 14.33
N PHE A 38 -17.90 17.17 14.47
CA PHE A 38 -18.27 17.73 15.76
C PHE A 38 -19.16 16.76 16.55
N THR A 39 -20.23 16.25 15.93
CA THR A 39 -21.12 15.24 16.55
C THR A 39 -20.39 13.96 16.91
N TYR A 40 -19.48 13.47 16.05
CA TYR A 40 -18.65 12.32 16.38
C TYR A 40 -17.76 12.59 17.61
N SER A 41 -17.08 13.74 17.65
CA SER A 41 -16.19 14.11 18.76
C SER A 41 -16.94 14.25 20.08
N THR A 42 -18.11 14.90 20.08
CA THR A 42 -18.92 15.07 21.29
C THR A 42 -19.50 13.74 21.78
N LEU A 43 -20.00 12.90 20.87
CA LEU A 43 -20.50 11.56 21.21
C LEU A 43 -19.39 10.63 21.71
N TYR A 44 -18.19 10.71 21.11
CA TYR A 44 -17.04 9.95 21.58
C TYR A 44 -16.70 10.32 23.03
N ARG A 45 -16.65 11.62 23.34
CA ARG A 45 -16.32 12.10 24.69
C ARG A 45 -17.39 11.75 25.71
N SER A 46 -18.66 11.94 25.38
CA SER A 46 -19.75 11.58 26.29
C SER A 46 -19.79 10.07 26.54
N ALA A 47 -19.62 9.25 25.50
CA ALA A 47 -19.54 7.80 25.63
C ALA A 47 -18.32 7.36 26.44
N LEU A 48 -17.15 7.97 26.24
CA LEU A 48 -15.94 7.66 27.00
C LEU A 48 -16.11 7.99 28.48
N HIS A 49 -16.63 9.18 28.82
CA HIS A 49 -16.92 9.54 30.21
C HIS A 49 -17.95 8.61 30.85
N ALA A 50 -19.04 8.28 30.15
CA ALA A 50 -20.06 7.35 30.64
C ALA A 50 -19.47 5.96 30.91
N LEU A 51 -18.64 5.44 30.00
CA LEU A 51 -17.98 4.14 30.15
C LEU A 51 -16.93 4.15 31.27
N LEU A 52 -16.21 5.26 31.49
CA LEU A 52 -15.27 5.39 32.60
C LEU A 52 -15.99 5.45 33.95
N LEU A 53 -17.12 6.16 34.04
CA LEU A 53 -17.97 6.18 35.24
C LEU A 53 -18.60 4.80 35.50
N LEU A 54 -19.01 4.11 34.44
CA LEU A 54 -19.51 2.74 34.57
C LEU A 54 -18.41 1.78 35.03
N ARG A 55 -17.19 1.91 34.49
CA ARG A 55 -16.01 1.15 34.93
C ARG A 55 -15.74 1.40 36.42
N SER A 56 -15.72 2.64 36.87
CA SER A 56 -15.40 2.95 38.27
C SER A 56 -16.45 2.38 39.22
N ARG A 57 -17.75 2.47 38.88
CA ARG A 57 -18.83 1.84 39.64
C ARG A 57 -18.71 0.32 39.70
N ILE A 58 -18.53 -0.33 38.55
CA ILE A 58 -18.40 -1.80 38.48
C ILE A 58 -17.14 -2.26 39.24
N LEU A 59 -16.02 -1.55 39.13
CA LEU A 59 -14.81 -1.91 39.85
C LEU A 59 -14.97 -1.73 41.36
N ALA A 60 -15.63 -0.67 41.83
CA ALA A 60 -15.93 -0.45 43.25
C ALA A 60 -16.84 -1.55 43.82
N ASP A 61 -17.89 -1.94 43.10
CA ASP A 61 -18.76 -3.04 43.51
C ASP A 61 -18.03 -4.39 43.46
N SER A 62 -17.15 -4.58 42.47
CA SER A 62 -16.38 -5.82 42.31
C SER A 62 -15.38 -6.07 43.42
N THR A 63 -14.77 -5.02 43.99
CA THR A 63 -13.87 -5.14 45.16
C THR A 63 -14.62 -5.62 46.41
N SER A 64 -15.92 -5.34 46.51
CA SER A 64 -16.77 -5.78 47.60
C SER A 64 -17.27 -7.23 47.44
N TYR A 65 -17.33 -7.74 46.21
CA TYR A 65 -17.88 -9.08 45.88
C TYR A 65 -16.84 -10.08 45.35
N ALA A 66 -15.57 -9.69 45.22
CA ALA A 66 -14.53 -10.55 44.66
C ALA A 66 -14.28 -11.76 45.58
N PRO A 67 -14.56 -13.00 45.14
CA PRO A 67 -14.19 -14.16 45.93
C PRO A 67 -12.67 -14.18 46.06
N ARG A 68 -12.17 -14.42 47.29
CA ARG A 68 -10.73 -14.55 47.65
C ARG A 68 -9.93 -15.47 46.71
N THR A 69 -10.59 -16.28 45.91
CA THR A 69 -10.02 -17.19 44.91
C THR A 69 -9.41 -16.49 43.68
N VAL A 70 -9.88 -15.30 43.28
CA VAL A 70 -9.34 -14.59 42.09
C VAL A 70 -8.02 -13.88 42.40
N HIS A 71 -7.84 -13.38 43.62
CA HIS A 71 -6.56 -12.79 44.07
C HIS A 71 -5.44 -13.82 44.20
N ARG A 72 -5.77 -15.12 44.31
CA ARG A 72 -4.80 -16.23 44.40
C ARG A 72 -4.27 -16.71 43.03
N GLU A 73 -4.80 -16.19 41.92
CA GLU A 73 -4.35 -16.54 40.56
C GLU A 73 -3.07 -15.82 40.10
N GLU A 74 -2.68 -14.69 40.69
CA GLU A 74 -1.46 -13.99 40.24
C GLU A 74 -0.16 -14.71 40.65
N GLY A 75 -0.22 -15.66 41.60
CA GLY A 75 0.96 -16.37 42.11
C GLY A 75 1.00 -17.90 41.93
N SER A 76 -0.02 -18.56 41.36
CA SER A 76 -0.07 -20.04 41.34
C SER A 76 -0.03 -20.67 39.94
N SER A 77 0.88 -21.63 39.80
CA SER A 77 1.21 -22.42 38.61
C SER A 77 -0.01 -23.10 37.95
N SER A 78 0.15 -23.42 36.67
CA SER A 78 -0.84 -23.93 35.69
C SER A 78 -1.71 -25.13 36.10
N SER A 79 -1.44 -25.76 37.25
CA SER A 79 -2.07 -27.02 37.71
C SER A 79 -3.50 -26.86 38.25
N ASN A 80 -3.93 -25.67 38.71
CA ASN A 80 -5.25 -25.47 39.36
C ASN A 80 -6.37 -24.96 38.43
N ARG A 81 -6.15 -24.93 37.11
CA ARG A 81 -7.07 -24.32 36.15
C ARG A 81 -8.36 -25.14 35.90
N ALA A 82 -8.46 -26.36 36.45
CA ALA A 82 -9.49 -27.34 36.14
C ALA A 82 -10.84 -27.15 36.89
N THR A 83 -10.88 -26.42 38.00
CA THR A 83 -12.08 -26.34 38.88
C THR A 83 -12.82 -25.00 38.86
N LEU A 84 -12.63 -24.18 37.81
CA LEU A 84 -13.35 -22.91 37.65
C LEU A 84 -14.66 -23.08 36.88
N THR A 85 -15.79 -22.83 37.54
CA THR A 85 -17.13 -22.72 36.96
C THR A 85 -17.16 -21.72 35.80
N HIS A 86 -18.01 -21.95 34.79
CA HIS A 86 -18.09 -21.08 33.60
C HIS A 86 -18.31 -19.59 33.94
N ARG A 87 -19.05 -19.31 35.02
CA ARG A 87 -19.32 -17.95 35.53
C ARG A 87 -18.07 -17.21 35.98
N THR A 88 -17.15 -17.86 36.70
CA THR A 88 -15.92 -17.21 37.18
C THR A 88 -14.96 -16.90 36.03
N ARG A 89 -14.94 -17.74 34.98
CA ARG A 89 -14.16 -17.47 33.76
C ARG A 89 -14.69 -16.26 32.98
N ILE A 90 -16.02 -16.15 32.84
CA ILE A 90 -16.64 -14.97 32.20
C ILE A 90 -16.34 -13.72 33.01
N TYR A 91 -16.50 -13.78 34.34
CA TYR A 91 -16.24 -12.65 35.22
C TYR A 91 -14.77 -12.19 35.17
N ALA A 92 -13.82 -13.12 35.21
CA ALA A 92 -12.39 -12.80 35.08
C ALA A 92 -12.05 -12.18 33.71
N ARG A 93 -12.69 -12.64 32.63
CA ARG A 93 -12.53 -12.01 31.30
C ARG A 93 -13.11 -10.61 31.25
N LEU A 94 -14.30 -10.41 31.83
CA LEU A 94 -14.95 -9.11 31.90
C LEU A 94 -14.11 -8.11 32.70
N LEU A 95 -13.61 -8.50 33.87
CA LEU A 95 -12.71 -7.68 34.67
C LEU A 95 -11.43 -7.33 33.92
N ARG A 96 -10.86 -8.26 33.15
CA ARG A 96 -9.67 -8.00 32.32
C ARG A 96 -9.96 -6.97 31.22
N VAL A 97 -11.14 -7.03 30.60
CA VAL A 97 -11.58 -6.05 29.59
C VAL A 97 -11.86 -4.68 30.22
N LEU A 98 -12.44 -4.63 31.42
CA LEU A 98 -12.69 -3.38 32.13
C LEU A 98 -11.40 -2.72 32.63
N ARG A 99 -10.40 -3.51 33.04
CA ARG A 99 -9.09 -3.01 33.47
C ARG A 99 -8.19 -2.57 32.33
N SER A 100 -8.44 -3.02 31.09
CA SER A 100 -7.57 -2.64 29.97
C SER A 100 -7.80 -1.19 29.55
N SER A 101 -6.71 -0.42 29.49
CA SER A 101 -6.71 1.01 29.11
C SER A 101 -7.18 1.28 27.68
N ALA A 102 -7.07 0.30 26.79
CA ALA A 102 -7.31 0.46 25.35
C ALA A 102 -8.75 0.11 24.90
N THR A 103 -9.52 -0.67 25.68
CA THR A 103 -10.83 -1.18 25.26
C THR A 103 -11.94 -0.13 25.37
N LEU A 104 -11.96 0.68 26.43
CA LEU A 104 -12.97 1.71 26.61
C LEU A 104 -12.89 2.80 25.52
N PRO A 105 -11.71 3.33 25.17
CA PRO A 105 -11.58 4.29 24.07
C PRO A 105 -11.94 3.69 22.70
N LEU A 106 -11.63 2.41 22.47
CA LEU A 106 -12.04 1.70 21.26
C LEU A 106 -13.57 1.63 21.17
N LEU A 107 -14.23 1.22 22.26
CA LEU A 107 -15.68 1.06 22.31
C LEU A 107 -16.40 2.41 22.20
N SER A 108 -15.92 3.46 22.86
CA SER A 108 -16.51 4.79 22.75
C SER A 108 -16.43 5.34 21.32
N ALA A 109 -15.31 5.13 20.62
CA ALA A 109 -15.16 5.53 19.22
C ALA A 109 -16.10 4.74 18.30
N LEU A 110 -16.23 3.42 18.50
CA LEU A 110 -17.17 2.60 17.74
C LEU A 110 -18.63 2.98 18.03
N LEU A 111 -18.98 3.33 19.28
CA LEU A 111 -20.31 3.81 19.65
C LEU A 111 -20.64 5.19 19.07
N ALA A 112 -19.65 6.04 18.85
CA ALA A 112 -19.81 7.34 18.20
C ALA A 112 -19.88 7.26 16.67
N SER A 113 -19.41 6.15 16.08
CA SER A 113 -19.32 5.94 14.63
C SER A 113 -20.65 6.01 13.84
N PRO A 114 -21.83 5.69 14.41
CA PRO A 114 -23.11 5.94 13.76
C PRO A 114 -23.33 7.40 13.35
N ALA A 115 -22.73 8.39 14.03
CA ALA A 115 -22.82 9.79 13.62
C ALA A 115 -22.08 10.07 12.31
N LEU A 116 -20.91 9.44 12.11
CA LEU A 116 -20.20 9.50 10.83
C LEU A 116 -21.02 8.79 9.74
N LEU A 117 -21.63 7.65 10.06
CA LEU A 117 -22.53 6.94 9.15
C LEU A 117 -23.84 7.68 8.90
N ALA A 118 -24.31 8.60 9.74
CA ALA A 118 -25.50 9.38 9.43
C ALA A 118 -25.16 10.63 8.61
N LEU A 119 -24.08 11.34 8.98
CA LEU A 119 -23.87 12.73 8.60
C LEU A 119 -22.72 12.96 7.59
N LEU A 120 -21.75 12.04 7.49
CA LEU A 120 -20.58 12.23 6.63
C LEU A 120 -20.99 12.14 5.15
N PRO A 121 -20.76 13.20 4.34
CA PRO A 121 -21.02 13.15 2.90
C PRO A 121 -20.04 12.17 2.21
N PRO A 122 -20.50 11.35 1.24
CA PRO A 122 -19.72 10.26 0.65
C PRO A 122 -18.42 10.73 -0.05
N ASP A 123 -18.42 11.93 -0.64
CA ASP A 123 -17.26 12.46 -1.38
C ASP A 123 -16.48 13.54 -0.62
N ALA A 124 -16.81 13.80 0.66
CA ALA A 124 -16.17 14.88 1.41
C ALA A 124 -14.71 14.56 1.80
N ILE A 125 -14.44 13.30 2.14
CA ILE A 125 -13.12 12.80 2.54
C ILE A 125 -12.94 11.42 1.91
N PRO A 126 -11.73 11.03 1.47
CA PRO A 126 -11.45 9.68 1.02
C PRO A 126 -11.41 8.70 2.21
N SER A 127 -12.58 8.42 2.80
CA SER A 127 -12.81 7.71 4.07
C SER A 127 -12.14 6.33 4.10
N ALA A 128 -12.29 5.54 3.05
CA ALA A 128 -11.65 4.23 2.95
C ALA A 128 -10.11 4.33 3.03
N SER A 129 -9.52 5.28 2.30
CA SER A 129 -8.06 5.45 2.25
C SER A 129 -7.50 5.96 3.58
N LEU A 130 -8.23 6.84 4.26
CA LEU A 130 -7.86 7.41 5.55
C LEU A 130 -8.05 6.40 6.67
N GLY A 131 -9.16 5.66 6.67
CA GLY A 131 -9.43 4.57 7.60
C GLY A 131 -8.37 3.47 7.48
N LEU A 132 -8.05 3.03 6.27
CA LEU A 132 -7.02 2.01 6.06
C LEU A 132 -5.61 2.52 6.44
N TRP A 133 -5.35 3.83 6.25
CA TRP A 133 -4.11 4.45 6.73
C TRP A 133 -4.05 4.45 8.27
N LEU A 134 -5.12 4.85 8.97
CA LEU A 134 -5.20 4.80 10.42
C LEU A 134 -5.02 3.38 10.95
N ILE A 135 -5.76 2.41 10.41
CA ILE A 135 -5.62 0.99 10.77
C ILE A 135 -4.17 0.53 10.60
N SER A 136 -3.51 0.89 9.50
CA SER A 136 -2.13 0.48 9.25
C SER A 136 -1.14 1.09 10.24
N GLN A 137 -1.29 2.37 10.60
CA GLN A 137 -0.41 3.05 11.56
C GLN A 137 -0.64 2.56 12.97
N SER A 138 -1.90 2.40 13.38
CA SER A 138 -2.28 1.88 14.68
C SER A 138 -1.83 0.43 14.84
N SER A 139 -2.02 -0.42 13.83
CA SER A 139 -1.53 -1.80 13.85
C SER A 139 -0.01 -1.87 13.96
N SER A 140 0.71 -1.03 13.20
CA SER A 140 2.18 -0.98 13.26
C SER A 140 2.68 -0.53 14.64
N THR A 141 2.00 0.44 15.24
CA THR A 141 2.35 0.98 16.56
C THR A 141 2.06 -0.07 17.64
N ALA A 142 0.89 -0.70 17.60
CA ALA A 142 0.52 -1.79 18.49
C ALA A 142 1.49 -2.96 18.40
N TYR A 143 1.88 -3.37 17.19
CA TYR A 143 2.86 -4.44 16.95
C TYR A 143 4.23 -4.10 17.55
N THR A 144 4.73 -2.89 17.31
CA THR A 144 6.05 -2.47 17.80
C THR A 144 6.08 -2.51 19.33
N ARG A 145 5.04 -1.99 19.98
CA ARG A 145 4.94 -2.04 21.44
C ARG A 145 4.74 -3.44 22.01
N ALA A 146 3.95 -4.28 21.34
CA ALA A 146 3.79 -5.67 21.74
C ALA A 146 5.14 -6.41 21.70
N ARG A 147 6.02 -6.05 20.76
CA ARG A 147 7.38 -6.57 20.64
C ARG A 147 8.30 -6.03 21.74
N GLU A 148 8.26 -4.73 22.03
CA GLU A 148 9.02 -4.10 23.13
C GLU A 148 8.65 -4.70 24.50
N ARG A 149 7.37 -5.02 24.71
CA ARG A 149 6.87 -5.64 25.95
C ARG A 149 7.08 -7.16 26.03
N GLY A 150 7.70 -7.78 25.01
CA GLY A 150 7.92 -9.23 24.99
C GLY A 150 6.64 -10.07 24.97
N SER A 151 5.56 -9.58 24.36
CA SER A 151 4.28 -10.29 24.33
C SER A 151 4.37 -11.62 23.58
N ARG A 152 3.79 -12.70 24.15
CA ARG A 152 3.73 -14.04 23.54
C ARG A 152 3.06 -14.06 22.16
N LEU A 153 2.18 -13.10 21.88
CA LEU A 153 1.49 -12.98 20.60
C LEU A 153 2.41 -12.60 19.44
N VAL A 154 3.55 -11.97 19.74
CA VAL A 154 4.48 -11.42 18.73
C VAL A 154 5.88 -12.04 18.85
N SER A 155 6.20 -12.71 19.96
CA SER A 155 7.51 -13.33 20.19
C SER A 155 7.88 -14.40 19.16
N TRP A 156 6.90 -15.05 18.53
CA TRP A 156 7.13 -16.04 17.47
C TRP A 156 7.55 -15.41 16.12
N VAL A 157 7.36 -14.10 15.94
CA VAL A 157 7.63 -13.43 14.66
C VAL A 157 9.13 -13.13 14.54
N PRO A 158 9.81 -13.71 13.53
CA PRO A 158 11.25 -13.47 13.34
C PRO A 158 11.59 -11.99 13.14
N SER A 159 12.81 -11.58 13.48
CA SER A 159 13.27 -10.19 13.33
C SER A 159 13.38 -9.74 11.86
N TRP A 160 13.57 -10.69 10.94
CA TRP A 160 13.58 -10.42 9.50
C TRP A 160 12.17 -10.16 8.95
N ALA A 161 11.11 -10.67 9.60
CA ALA A 161 9.71 -10.46 9.25
C ALA A 161 9.23 -9.08 9.76
N ASN A 162 9.77 -8.03 9.16
CA ASN A 162 9.49 -6.64 9.48
C ASN A 162 8.78 -5.93 8.31
N SER A 163 8.64 -4.60 8.38
CA SER A 163 7.99 -3.79 7.34
C SER A 163 8.60 -3.97 5.94
N SER A 164 9.86 -4.41 5.84
CA SER A 164 10.51 -4.74 4.57
C SER A 164 9.90 -5.98 3.90
N LEU A 165 9.47 -6.98 4.70
CA LEU A 165 8.74 -8.13 4.19
C LEU A 165 7.35 -7.71 3.72
N LEU A 166 6.66 -6.84 4.47
CA LEU A 166 5.37 -6.29 4.06
C LEU A 166 5.49 -5.51 2.74
N TYR A 167 6.56 -4.72 2.58
CA TYR A 167 6.88 -4.04 1.32
C TYR A 167 7.05 -5.04 0.17
N ALA A 168 7.78 -6.13 0.39
CA ALA A 168 8.00 -7.14 -0.64
C ALA A 168 6.73 -7.91 -1.01
N LEU A 169 5.96 -8.37 -0.02
CA LEU A 169 4.69 -9.05 -0.24
C LEU A 169 3.70 -8.15 -0.98
N GLY A 170 3.61 -6.88 -0.55
CA GLY A 170 2.74 -5.91 -1.19
C GLY A 170 3.10 -5.67 -2.65
N ASN A 171 4.39 -5.47 -2.97
CA ASN A 171 4.83 -5.31 -4.35
C ASN A 171 4.68 -6.58 -5.20
N GLY A 172 4.82 -7.77 -4.59
CA GLY A 172 4.53 -9.03 -5.27
C GLY A 172 3.07 -9.11 -5.71
N GLN A 173 2.14 -8.85 -4.79
CA GLN A 173 0.71 -8.83 -5.11
C GLN A 173 0.37 -7.71 -6.10
N LEU A 174 0.94 -6.51 -5.92
CA LEU A 174 0.70 -5.37 -6.79
C LEU A 174 1.21 -5.60 -8.22
N LEU A 175 2.38 -6.22 -8.41
CA LEU A 175 2.87 -6.55 -9.74
C LEU A 175 1.99 -7.61 -10.43
N TRP A 176 1.52 -8.60 -9.66
CA TRP A 176 0.56 -9.57 -10.17
C TRP A 176 -0.75 -8.90 -10.60
N ALA A 177 -1.30 -8.00 -9.77
CA ALA A 177 -2.51 -7.24 -10.08
C ALA A 177 -2.32 -6.31 -11.28
N PHE A 178 -1.15 -5.67 -11.40
CA PHE A 178 -0.81 -4.80 -12.52
C PHE A 178 -0.90 -5.52 -13.87
N LEU A 179 -0.47 -6.77 -13.95
CA LEU A 179 -0.48 -7.57 -15.19
C LEU A 179 -1.82 -8.26 -15.42
N PHE A 180 -2.37 -8.94 -14.42
CA PHE A 180 -3.54 -9.81 -14.61
C PHE A 180 -4.88 -9.14 -14.33
N GLU A 181 -4.91 -8.06 -13.57
CA GLU A 181 -6.13 -7.38 -13.11
C GLU A 181 -5.96 -5.86 -13.28
N SER A 182 -5.46 -5.44 -14.44
CA SER A 182 -4.97 -4.07 -14.72
C SER A 182 -6.02 -2.97 -14.56
N THR A 183 -7.29 -3.34 -14.49
CA THR A 183 -8.45 -2.47 -14.30
C THR A 183 -8.76 -2.19 -12.82
N THR A 184 -8.32 -3.06 -11.89
CA THR A 184 -8.37 -2.85 -10.41
C THR A 184 -7.15 -2.12 -9.89
N PHE A 185 -6.07 -2.10 -10.69
CA PHE A 185 -4.81 -1.54 -10.26
C PHE A 185 -4.86 0.02 -10.21
N PRO A 186 -4.28 0.67 -9.19
CA PRO A 186 -4.27 2.12 -9.08
C PRO A 186 -3.63 2.81 -10.30
N GLN A 187 -4.42 3.60 -11.04
CA GLN A 187 -4.00 4.17 -12.34
C GLN A 187 -2.77 5.08 -12.25
N GLY A 188 -2.70 5.94 -11.21
CA GLY A 188 -1.53 6.78 -11.00
C GLY A 188 -0.25 5.96 -10.81
N TYR A 189 -0.36 4.81 -10.13
CA TYR A 189 0.78 3.91 -9.95
C TYR A 189 1.11 3.16 -11.25
N ARG A 190 0.10 2.74 -12.01
CA ARG A 190 0.24 2.10 -13.34
C ARG A 190 1.07 2.97 -14.27
N ASN A 191 0.73 4.25 -14.33
CA ASN A 191 1.35 5.22 -15.22
C ASN A 191 2.83 5.42 -14.86
N VAL A 192 3.16 5.46 -13.57
CA VAL A 192 4.56 5.55 -13.12
C VAL A 192 5.36 4.32 -13.54
N ILE A 193 4.82 3.11 -13.34
CA ILE A 193 5.50 1.87 -13.74
C ILE A 193 5.72 1.86 -15.26
N LEU A 194 4.70 2.13 -16.07
CA LEU A 194 4.79 2.15 -17.54
C LEU A 194 5.69 3.28 -18.07
N ALA A 195 5.73 4.42 -17.39
CA ALA A 195 6.63 5.52 -17.73
C ALA A 195 8.11 5.17 -17.50
N ARG A 196 8.38 4.32 -16.51
CA ARG A 196 9.73 3.87 -16.11
C ARG A 196 10.13 2.51 -16.65
N SER A 197 9.35 1.95 -17.58
CA SER A 197 9.60 0.63 -18.17
C SER A 197 10.04 0.71 -19.63
N GLY A 198 10.57 1.84 -20.11
CA GLY A 198 10.79 2.10 -21.53
C GLY A 198 11.70 1.09 -22.25
N THR A 199 12.65 0.49 -21.53
CA THR A 199 13.57 -0.51 -22.09
C THR A 199 12.94 -1.88 -22.31
N TYR A 200 11.87 -2.22 -21.58
CA TYR A 200 11.17 -3.49 -21.71
C TYR A 200 9.83 -3.33 -22.44
N ILE A 201 9.18 -2.18 -22.25
CA ILE A 201 7.98 -1.75 -22.95
C ILE A 201 8.40 -0.65 -23.91
N GLN A 202 8.83 -1.08 -25.09
CA GLN A 202 9.45 -0.19 -26.08
C GLN A 202 8.47 0.91 -26.52
N PRO A 203 8.87 2.18 -26.46
CA PRO A 203 8.11 3.25 -27.10
C PRO A 203 8.17 3.08 -28.62
N ARG A 204 7.22 3.71 -29.31
CA ARG A 204 7.25 3.79 -30.77
C ARG A 204 8.60 4.35 -31.23
N PRO A 205 9.32 3.67 -32.13
CA PRO A 205 10.56 4.20 -32.70
C PRO A 205 10.30 5.50 -33.48
N SER A 206 11.17 6.49 -33.33
CA SER A 206 11.03 7.81 -33.97
C SER A 206 11.10 7.78 -35.50
N HIS A 207 11.74 6.76 -36.08
CA HIS A 207 11.91 6.60 -37.52
C HIS A 207 10.72 5.92 -38.22
N LEU A 208 9.69 5.48 -37.47
CA LEU A 208 8.59 4.71 -38.03
C LEU A 208 7.50 5.63 -38.65
N PRO A 209 7.16 5.50 -39.93
CA PRO A 209 6.14 6.32 -40.61
C PRO A 209 4.79 6.29 -39.90
N ALA A 210 4.08 7.43 -39.86
CA ALA A 210 2.84 7.58 -39.08
C ALA A 210 1.74 6.55 -39.43
N GLY A 211 1.75 5.96 -40.63
CA GLY A 211 0.78 4.96 -41.07
C GLY A 211 0.98 3.53 -40.53
N VAL A 212 2.09 3.25 -39.82
CA VAL A 212 2.29 1.94 -39.17
C VAL A 212 1.80 2.01 -37.73
N ASP A 213 0.86 1.14 -37.34
CA ASP A 213 0.37 1.08 -35.97
C ASP A 213 1.43 0.51 -35.01
N TRP A 214 1.59 1.17 -33.86
CA TRP A 214 2.46 0.68 -32.78
C TRP A 214 1.63 0.38 -31.53
N PRO A 215 1.80 -0.80 -30.90
CA PRO A 215 1.00 -1.15 -29.73
C PRO A 215 1.21 -0.17 -28.57
N SER A 216 0.12 0.11 -27.87
CA SER A 216 0.20 0.95 -26.67
C SER A 216 0.99 0.25 -25.57
N LYS A 217 1.59 1.02 -24.64
CA LYS A 217 2.30 0.46 -23.48
C LYS A 217 1.41 -0.49 -22.65
N ALA A 218 0.12 -0.19 -22.56
CA ALA A 218 -0.85 -1.04 -21.87
C ALA A 218 -1.04 -2.37 -22.61
N THR A 219 -1.21 -2.32 -23.93
CA THR A 219 -1.33 -3.51 -24.80
C THR A 219 -0.12 -4.42 -24.62
N ILE A 220 1.10 -3.88 -24.64
CA ILE A 220 2.33 -4.67 -24.41
C ILE A 220 2.30 -5.36 -23.04
N SER A 221 1.94 -4.65 -21.97
CA SER A 221 1.83 -5.25 -20.64
C SER A 221 0.72 -6.30 -20.53
N ASP A 222 -0.41 -6.09 -21.20
CA ASP A 222 -1.53 -7.04 -21.21
C ASP A 222 -1.14 -8.32 -21.98
N HIS A 223 -0.33 -8.19 -23.04
CA HIS A 223 0.25 -9.34 -23.75
C HIS A 223 1.20 -10.16 -22.88
N VAL A 224 1.93 -9.56 -21.93
CA VAL A 224 2.74 -10.32 -20.96
C VAL A 224 1.85 -11.26 -20.13
N ALA A 225 0.69 -10.77 -19.67
CA ALA A 225 -0.27 -11.57 -18.93
C ALA A 225 -0.94 -12.65 -19.81
N LEU A 226 -1.22 -12.32 -21.07
CA LEU A 226 -1.79 -13.24 -22.04
C LEU A 226 -0.83 -14.40 -22.35
N LEU A 227 0.43 -14.10 -22.65
CA LEU A 227 1.47 -15.11 -22.94
C LEU A 227 1.77 -16.01 -21.73
N ALA A 228 1.52 -15.53 -20.52
CA ALA A 228 1.68 -16.30 -19.30
C ALA A 228 0.43 -17.09 -18.90
N THR A 229 -0.75 -16.79 -19.44
CA THR A 229 -1.99 -17.48 -19.06
C THR A 229 -2.17 -18.69 -19.97
N PRO A 230 -2.22 -19.91 -19.42
CA PRO A 230 -2.52 -21.09 -20.23
C PRO A 230 -3.93 -20.95 -20.82
N SER A 231 -4.06 -21.15 -22.13
CA SER A 231 -5.33 -21.22 -22.85
C SER A 231 -5.51 -22.61 -23.43
N GLY A 232 -6.74 -23.02 -23.72
CA GLY A 232 -7.03 -24.33 -24.34
C GLY A 232 -6.27 -24.55 -25.66
N THR A 233 -5.89 -23.46 -26.33
CA THR A 233 -5.19 -23.47 -27.64
C THR A 233 -3.68 -23.21 -27.55
N ALA A 234 -3.14 -22.77 -26.41
CA ALA A 234 -1.74 -22.35 -26.31
C ALA A 234 -1.13 -22.66 -24.94
N LYS A 235 0.06 -23.29 -24.98
CA LYS A 235 0.90 -23.49 -23.78
C LYS A 235 1.42 -22.14 -23.27
N PRO A 236 1.57 -21.96 -21.94
CA PRO A 236 2.16 -20.75 -21.39
C PRO A 236 3.60 -20.59 -21.87
N PHE A 237 4.02 -19.36 -22.13
CA PHE A 237 5.35 -19.00 -22.62
C PHE A 237 5.73 -19.73 -23.93
N PRO A 238 5.07 -19.41 -25.05
CA PRO A 238 5.35 -20.05 -26.33
C PRO A 238 6.80 -19.81 -26.79
N SER A 239 7.34 -20.79 -27.50
CA SER A 239 8.62 -20.68 -28.20
C SER A 239 8.53 -19.66 -29.33
N PHE A 240 9.66 -19.09 -29.69
CA PHE A 240 9.79 -18.12 -30.77
C PHE A 240 10.96 -18.50 -31.66
N THR A 241 10.76 -18.32 -32.96
CA THR A 241 11.79 -18.44 -33.98
C THR A 241 11.85 -17.11 -34.71
N SER A 242 13.04 -16.53 -34.85
CA SER A 242 13.16 -15.21 -35.45
C SER A 242 12.80 -15.23 -36.95
N PRO A 243 12.26 -14.11 -37.47
CA PRO A 243 11.97 -13.97 -38.90
C PRO A 243 13.22 -14.18 -39.76
N LEU A 244 14.38 -13.65 -39.31
CA LEU A 244 15.68 -13.76 -39.98
C LEU A 244 16.14 -15.22 -40.15
N LEU A 245 15.80 -16.10 -39.22
CA LEU A 245 16.08 -17.54 -39.34
C LEU A 245 15.01 -18.24 -40.18
N SER A 246 13.74 -17.82 -40.07
CA SER A 246 12.65 -18.39 -40.86
C SER A 246 12.79 -18.09 -42.36
N SER A 247 13.38 -16.96 -42.73
CA SER A 247 13.69 -16.61 -44.13
C SER A 247 14.82 -17.44 -44.74
N LEU A 248 15.59 -18.17 -43.92
CA LEU A 248 16.68 -19.07 -44.36
C LEU A 248 16.23 -20.53 -44.48
N GLY A 249 14.99 -20.88 -44.08
CA GLY A 249 14.43 -22.22 -44.18
C GLY A 249 13.38 -22.36 -45.30
N GLU A 250 13.04 -23.60 -45.67
CA GLU A 250 12.05 -23.94 -46.72
C GLU A 250 10.63 -23.34 -46.50
N LYS A 251 10.33 -22.84 -45.29
CA LYS A 251 9.04 -22.22 -44.93
C LYS A 251 9.22 -20.74 -44.57
N ALA A 252 9.78 -19.95 -45.49
CA ALA A 252 9.87 -18.50 -45.35
C ALA A 252 8.47 -17.85 -45.38
N SER A 253 7.92 -17.49 -44.22
CA SER A 253 6.61 -16.83 -44.13
C SER A 253 6.72 -15.33 -44.39
N ARG A 254 5.94 -14.83 -45.36
CA ARG A 254 5.84 -13.39 -45.73
C ARG A 254 5.00 -12.53 -44.75
N HIS A 255 4.36 -13.16 -43.75
CA HIS A 255 3.31 -12.62 -42.88
C HIS A 255 3.43 -13.21 -41.44
N PRO A 256 2.71 -12.68 -40.43
CA PRO A 256 3.25 -12.42 -39.10
C PRO A 256 3.84 -13.63 -38.37
N THR A 257 4.96 -13.38 -37.69
CA THR A 257 5.76 -14.34 -36.94
C THR A 257 5.00 -15.05 -35.82
N THR A 258 3.87 -14.48 -35.35
CA THR A 258 3.08 -15.02 -34.25
C THR A 258 1.58 -14.85 -34.47
N PRO A 259 0.73 -15.70 -33.83
CA PRO A 259 -0.73 -15.53 -33.86
C PRO A 259 -1.22 -14.27 -33.13
N TYR A 260 -0.33 -13.48 -32.54
CA TYR A 260 -0.66 -12.29 -31.76
C TYR A 260 -0.45 -11.00 -32.58
N GLY A 261 -1.46 -10.64 -33.36
CA GLY A 261 -1.46 -9.47 -34.26
C GLY A 261 -0.89 -8.18 -33.65
N ALA A 262 -1.27 -7.88 -32.40
CA ALA A 262 -0.93 -6.61 -31.76
C ALA A 262 0.55 -6.48 -31.34
N ILE A 263 1.31 -7.58 -31.19
CA ILE A 263 2.73 -7.51 -30.83
C ILE A 263 3.66 -7.71 -32.04
N ASN A 264 3.13 -8.15 -33.18
CA ASN A 264 3.91 -8.34 -34.40
C ASN A 264 4.68 -7.08 -34.83
N PRO A 265 4.14 -5.85 -34.74
CA PRO A 265 4.92 -4.65 -35.07
C PRO A 265 6.22 -4.52 -34.26
N ILE A 266 6.25 -5.01 -33.00
CA ILE A 266 7.46 -5.00 -32.18
C ILE A 266 8.48 -5.99 -32.71
N LEU A 267 8.03 -7.20 -33.09
CA LEU A 267 8.90 -8.29 -33.54
C LEU A 267 9.45 -8.04 -34.94
N ASP A 268 8.65 -7.39 -35.80
CA ASP A 268 8.95 -7.17 -37.21
C ASP A 268 9.77 -5.88 -37.42
N TYR A 269 9.36 -4.74 -36.83
CA TYR A 269 10.04 -3.43 -37.01
C TYR A 269 11.13 -3.15 -35.99
N SER A 270 11.23 -3.92 -34.92
CA SER A 270 12.43 -3.99 -34.08
C SER A 270 12.94 -5.42 -34.13
N PRO A 271 13.65 -5.82 -35.22
CA PRO A 271 13.92 -7.21 -35.54
C PRO A 271 14.42 -7.98 -34.33
N ALA A 272 13.64 -8.99 -33.92
CA ALA A 272 14.03 -9.84 -32.81
C ALA A 272 15.31 -10.60 -33.17
N HIS A 273 16.34 -10.46 -32.34
CA HIS A 273 17.64 -11.08 -32.53
C HIS A 273 17.48 -12.61 -32.66
N PRO A 274 18.19 -13.28 -33.60
CA PRO A 274 18.02 -14.71 -33.88
C PRO A 274 18.31 -15.63 -32.68
N ALA A 275 19.07 -15.16 -31.69
CA ALA A 275 19.33 -15.89 -30.45
C ALA A 275 18.10 -16.02 -29.52
N HIS A 276 16.98 -15.33 -29.78
CA HIS A 276 15.78 -15.48 -28.98
C HIS A 276 15.02 -16.75 -29.36
N THR A 277 14.86 -17.65 -28.39
CA THR A 277 14.08 -18.90 -28.52
C THR A 277 12.70 -18.82 -27.86
N ARG A 278 12.41 -17.73 -27.14
CA ARG A 278 11.18 -17.53 -26.35
C ARG A 278 10.51 -16.23 -26.73
N LEU A 279 9.19 -16.29 -26.93
CA LEU A 279 8.44 -15.13 -27.41
C LEU A 279 8.45 -13.97 -26.42
N MET A 280 8.40 -14.25 -25.12
CA MET A 280 8.43 -13.20 -24.10
C MET A 280 9.75 -12.40 -24.14
N CYS A 281 10.89 -13.06 -24.30
CA CYS A 281 12.18 -12.39 -24.41
C CYS A 281 12.27 -11.57 -25.70
N ALA A 282 11.82 -12.15 -26.82
CA ALA A 282 11.77 -11.46 -28.11
C ALA A 282 10.88 -10.21 -28.07
N MET A 283 9.77 -10.24 -27.34
CA MET A 283 8.88 -9.10 -27.19
C MET A 283 9.44 -8.02 -26.25
N LEU A 284 10.03 -8.42 -25.11
CA LEU A 284 10.48 -7.48 -24.09
C LEU A 284 11.83 -6.83 -24.42
N HIS A 285 12.75 -7.52 -25.06
CA HIS A 285 14.08 -6.99 -25.38
C HIS A 285 14.59 -7.46 -26.75
N PRO A 286 13.84 -7.18 -27.84
CA PRO A 286 14.08 -7.78 -29.16
C PRO A 286 15.51 -7.64 -29.69
N ARG A 287 16.17 -6.51 -29.40
CA ARG A 287 17.50 -6.19 -29.96
C ARG A 287 18.65 -6.84 -29.20
N GLU A 288 18.47 -7.11 -27.91
CA GLU A 288 19.55 -7.53 -27.03
C GLU A 288 19.36 -9.01 -26.66
N PRO A 289 20.28 -9.91 -27.06
CA PRO A 289 20.13 -11.33 -26.76
C PRO A 289 20.23 -11.64 -25.26
N SER A 290 20.96 -10.82 -24.49
CA SER A 290 21.31 -11.12 -23.11
C SER A 290 20.46 -10.33 -22.08
N CYS A 291 19.67 -11.04 -21.28
CA CYS A 291 18.75 -10.43 -20.32
C CYS A 291 19.47 -9.55 -19.26
N ARG A 292 20.70 -9.92 -18.87
CA ARG A 292 21.52 -9.15 -17.93
C ARG A 292 21.95 -7.80 -18.52
N THR A 293 22.33 -7.77 -19.79
CA THR A 293 22.74 -6.54 -20.46
C THR A 293 21.54 -5.63 -20.67
N THR A 294 20.37 -6.18 -21.01
CA THR A 294 19.11 -5.43 -21.03
C THR A 294 18.82 -4.79 -19.67
N LEU A 295 18.97 -5.53 -18.57
CA LEU A 295 18.79 -4.98 -17.22
C LEU A 295 19.77 -3.83 -16.95
N TRP A 296 21.04 -3.96 -17.33
CA TRP A 296 22.00 -2.88 -17.14
C TRP A 296 21.72 -1.66 -18.00
N ASN A 297 21.36 -1.86 -19.26
CA ASN A 297 20.98 -0.78 -20.16
C ASN A 297 19.72 -0.07 -19.65
N HIS A 298 18.76 -0.82 -19.13
CA HIS A 298 17.56 -0.28 -18.49
C HIS A 298 17.90 0.59 -17.30
N PHE A 299 18.73 0.07 -16.39
CA PHE A 299 19.15 0.81 -15.22
C PHE A 299 19.83 2.12 -15.60
N ARG A 300 20.80 2.08 -16.53
CA ARG A 300 21.51 3.28 -17.01
C ARG A 300 20.57 4.31 -17.66
N ALA A 301 19.61 3.86 -18.46
CA ALA A 301 18.71 4.75 -19.18
C ALA A 301 17.64 5.38 -18.25
N GLU A 302 17.07 4.60 -17.34
CA GLU A 302 15.96 5.05 -16.47
C GLU A 302 16.43 5.72 -15.18
N TRP A 303 17.70 5.53 -14.78
CA TRP A 303 18.26 6.13 -13.58
C TRP A 303 18.10 7.65 -13.51
N PRO A 304 18.53 8.44 -14.53
CA PRO A 304 18.53 9.89 -14.42
C PRO A 304 17.11 10.43 -14.32
N ALA A 305 16.18 9.82 -15.04
CA ALA A 305 14.79 10.21 -15.03
C ALA A 305 14.10 9.84 -13.70
N SER A 306 14.48 8.71 -13.10
CA SER A 306 14.06 8.31 -11.74
C SER A 306 14.66 9.21 -10.66
N ALA A 307 15.91 9.65 -10.82
CA ALA A 307 16.57 10.59 -9.92
C ALA A 307 15.91 11.97 -9.96
N ARG A 308 15.54 12.49 -11.13
CA ARG A 308 14.76 13.74 -11.23
C ARG A 308 13.43 13.63 -10.51
N PHE A 309 12.72 12.51 -10.69
CA PHE A 309 11.45 12.27 -10.02
C PHE A 309 11.61 12.17 -8.50
N ALA A 310 12.50 11.31 -8.01
CA ALA A 310 12.74 11.14 -6.58
C ALA A 310 13.27 12.43 -5.93
N GLY A 311 14.16 13.14 -6.62
CA GLY A 311 14.74 14.40 -6.16
C GLY A 311 13.71 15.51 -6.06
N LEU A 312 12.77 15.63 -7.00
CA LEU A 312 11.69 16.60 -6.91
C LEU A 312 10.82 16.39 -5.66
N PHE A 313 10.42 15.14 -5.38
CA PHE A 313 9.65 14.83 -4.17
C PHE A 313 10.46 15.05 -2.89
N ALA A 314 11.73 14.65 -2.88
CA ALA A 314 12.61 14.85 -1.74
C ALA A 314 12.81 16.34 -1.46
N LEU A 315 13.03 17.16 -2.50
CA LEU A 315 13.17 18.61 -2.40
C LEU A 315 11.89 19.25 -1.86
N LEU A 316 10.74 18.93 -2.46
CA LEU A 316 9.45 19.47 -2.03
C LEU A 316 9.15 19.15 -0.57
N SER A 317 9.38 17.89 -0.16
CA SER A 317 9.20 17.48 1.24
C SER A 317 10.15 18.20 2.21
N SER A 318 11.39 18.43 1.78
CA SER A 318 12.40 19.12 2.57
C SER A 318 12.07 20.60 2.76
N LEU A 319 11.60 21.26 1.70
CA LEU A 319 11.22 22.67 1.74
C LEU A 319 9.95 22.90 2.57
N LEU A 320 8.92 22.07 2.39
CA LEU A 320 7.64 22.24 3.09
C LEU A 320 7.73 21.93 4.59
N PHE A 321 8.41 20.84 4.96
CA PHE A 321 8.38 20.36 6.35
C PHE A 321 9.64 20.68 7.15
N ARG A 322 10.73 21.11 6.51
CA ARG A 322 12.02 21.35 7.18
C ARG A 322 12.63 22.71 6.89
N ALA A 323 11.82 23.70 6.48
CA ALA A 323 12.28 25.07 6.20
C ALA A 323 13.16 25.67 7.33
N LYS A 324 12.81 25.42 8.59
CA LYS A 324 13.62 25.89 9.75
C LYS A 324 14.98 25.20 9.84
N SER A 325 15.06 23.92 9.49
CA SER A 325 16.31 23.15 9.51
C SER A 325 17.26 23.52 8.37
N TRP A 326 16.73 24.02 7.24
CA TRP A 326 17.54 24.56 6.15
C TRP A 326 18.30 25.83 6.56
N LYS A 327 17.71 26.67 7.40
CA LYS A 327 18.36 27.88 7.93
C LYS A 327 19.51 27.58 8.90
N ARG A 328 19.41 26.45 9.63
CA ARG A 328 20.41 26.08 10.64
C ARG A 328 21.61 25.37 10.02
N ASP A 329 21.37 24.32 9.23
CA ASP A 329 22.43 23.46 8.67
C ASP A 329 22.16 23.12 7.19
N PRO A 330 22.45 24.04 6.24
CA PRO A 330 22.15 23.83 4.82
C PRO A 330 22.91 22.65 4.21
N GLU A 331 24.18 22.46 4.55
CA GLU A 331 25.03 21.37 4.04
C GLU A 331 24.46 19.99 4.37
N ARG A 332 24.01 19.82 5.62
CA ARG A 332 23.41 18.56 6.07
C ARG A 332 22.08 18.28 5.38
N GLN A 333 21.29 19.31 5.05
CA GLN A 333 20.06 19.12 4.29
C GLN A 333 20.34 18.79 2.82
N LEU A 334 21.36 19.39 2.21
CA LEU A 334 21.82 19.04 0.86
C LEU A 334 22.29 17.59 0.79
N PHE A 335 23.10 17.14 1.75
CA PHE A 335 23.53 15.74 1.82
C PHE A 335 22.34 14.78 1.99
N LYS A 336 21.38 15.11 2.86
CA LYS A 336 20.15 14.31 3.04
C LYS A 336 19.31 14.27 1.77
N LEU A 337 19.19 15.40 1.06
CA LEU A 337 18.48 15.50 -0.20
C LEU A 337 19.13 14.64 -1.28
N PHE A 338 20.45 14.75 -1.43
CA PHE A 338 21.24 13.95 -2.37
C PHE A 338 21.11 12.45 -2.08
N SER A 339 21.31 12.05 -0.81
CA SER A 339 21.17 10.66 -0.38
C SER A 339 19.75 10.12 -0.62
N ALA A 340 18.72 10.88 -0.27
CA ALA A 340 17.33 10.50 -0.50
C ALA A 340 16.98 10.38 -1.99
N THR A 341 17.59 11.22 -2.84
CA THR A 341 17.45 11.19 -4.30
C THR A 341 18.11 9.94 -4.88
N LEU A 342 19.36 9.66 -4.47
CA LEU A 342 20.10 8.48 -4.91
C LEU A 342 19.34 7.20 -4.53
N GLN A 343 18.94 7.08 -3.25
CA GLN A 343 18.17 5.94 -2.75
C GLN A 343 16.81 5.80 -3.46
N GLY A 344 16.11 6.90 -3.70
CA GLY A 344 14.84 6.89 -4.41
C GLY A 344 14.99 6.44 -5.87
N ALA A 345 16.03 6.93 -6.56
CA ALA A 345 16.37 6.50 -7.91
C ALA A 345 16.71 5.00 -7.96
N SER A 346 17.52 4.54 -7.01
CA SER A 346 17.86 3.13 -6.77
C SER A 346 16.65 2.25 -6.71
N VAL A 347 15.74 2.59 -5.80
CA VAL A 347 14.57 1.78 -5.56
C VAL A 347 13.67 1.75 -6.78
N ILE A 348 13.36 2.91 -7.39
CA ILE A 348 12.39 2.98 -8.49
C ILE A 348 12.90 2.24 -9.73
N SER A 349 14.07 2.61 -10.24
CA SER A 349 14.61 2.03 -11.47
C SER A 349 15.09 0.59 -11.25
N GLY A 350 15.71 0.32 -10.10
CA GLY A 350 16.18 -0.99 -9.72
C GLY A 350 15.03 -1.96 -9.54
N SER A 351 13.97 -1.59 -8.79
CA SER A 351 12.88 -2.51 -8.52
C SER A 351 12.07 -2.83 -9.77
N ILE A 352 11.77 -1.83 -10.59
CA ILE A 352 11.04 -2.02 -11.86
C ILE A 352 11.89 -2.86 -12.81
N GLY A 353 13.15 -2.47 -13.03
CA GLY A 353 14.06 -3.16 -13.93
C GLY A 353 14.30 -4.62 -13.56
N THR A 354 14.54 -4.90 -12.28
CA THR A 354 14.70 -6.27 -11.80
C THR A 354 13.40 -7.07 -11.88
N SER A 355 12.23 -6.46 -11.66
CA SER A 355 10.95 -7.15 -11.83
C SER A 355 10.73 -7.62 -13.27
N TRP A 356 11.09 -6.79 -14.25
CA TRP A 356 11.04 -7.15 -15.67
C TRP A 356 12.11 -8.20 -16.02
N ALA A 357 13.35 -8.02 -15.57
CA ALA A 357 14.43 -8.96 -15.83
C ALA A 357 14.13 -10.37 -15.27
N LEU A 358 13.47 -10.44 -14.12
CA LEU A 358 13.08 -11.71 -13.50
C LEU A 358 12.06 -12.49 -14.33
N ILE A 359 11.26 -11.85 -15.19
CA ILE A 359 10.39 -12.55 -16.15
C ILE A 359 11.24 -13.43 -17.06
N CYS A 360 12.29 -12.86 -17.66
CA CYS A 360 13.18 -13.59 -18.56
C CYS A 360 14.04 -14.62 -17.80
N PHE A 361 14.54 -14.25 -16.61
CA PHE A 361 15.30 -15.15 -15.74
C PHE A 361 14.50 -16.43 -15.44
N PHE A 362 13.26 -16.30 -14.93
CA PHE A 362 12.46 -17.48 -14.60
C PHE A 362 12.07 -18.32 -15.79
N GLN A 363 12.01 -17.76 -17.00
CA GLN A 363 11.85 -18.61 -18.17
C GLN A 363 13.05 -19.51 -18.43
N HIS A 364 14.26 -19.07 -18.06
CA HIS A 364 15.47 -19.87 -18.24
C HIS A 364 15.60 -20.98 -17.21
N TYR A 365 15.25 -20.69 -15.95
CA TYR A 365 15.44 -21.62 -14.84
C TYR A 365 14.20 -22.47 -14.50
N LEU A 366 12.98 -22.05 -14.85
CA LEU A 366 11.74 -22.76 -14.49
C LEU A 366 10.99 -23.28 -15.73
N PRO A 367 10.53 -24.56 -15.72
CA PRO A 367 9.75 -25.14 -16.83
C PRO A 367 8.47 -24.36 -17.11
N ALA A 368 8.07 -24.15 -18.37
CA ALA A 368 6.95 -23.26 -18.72
C ALA A 368 5.62 -23.50 -17.97
N THR A 369 5.35 -24.74 -17.56
CA THR A 369 4.13 -25.15 -16.83
C THR A 369 4.18 -24.85 -15.33
N PHE A 370 5.35 -24.61 -14.75
CA PHE A 370 5.49 -24.40 -13.31
C PHE A 370 5.08 -22.97 -12.91
N LEU A 371 3.94 -22.82 -12.23
CA LEU A 371 3.45 -21.55 -11.67
C LEU A 371 3.43 -20.38 -12.68
N PRO A 372 2.81 -20.52 -13.86
CA PRO A 372 2.99 -19.56 -14.95
C PRO A 372 2.51 -18.15 -14.60
N ARG A 373 1.42 -18.03 -13.80
CA ARG A 373 0.92 -16.75 -13.28
C ARG A 373 1.61 -16.29 -11.99
N SER A 374 1.92 -17.21 -11.08
CA SER A 374 2.49 -16.85 -9.77
C SER A 374 3.95 -16.39 -9.85
N ARG A 375 4.67 -16.65 -10.96
CA ARG A 375 6.00 -16.08 -11.22
C ARG A 375 6.03 -14.56 -11.10
N PHE A 376 4.99 -13.87 -11.55
CA PHE A 376 4.95 -12.41 -11.48
C PHE A 376 4.80 -11.88 -10.06
N PHE A 377 4.14 -12.64 -9.17
CA PHE A 377 4.18 -12.34 -7.74
C PHE A 377 5.61 -12.45 -7.21
N LEU A 378 6.32 -13.52 -7.58
CA LEU A 378 7.70 -13.75 -7.16
C LEU A 378 8.67 -12.67 -7.71
N ASN A 379 8.45 -12.20 -8.94
CA ASN A 379 9.23 -11.10 -9.54
C ASN A 379 9.19 -9.85 -8.66
N GLY A 380 7.97 -9.41 -8.32
CA GLY A 380 7.75 -8.21 -7.52
C GLY A 380 8.28 -8.38 -6.09
N PHE A 381 8.10 -9.58 -5.52
CA PHE A 381 8.58 -9.94 -4.21
C PHE A 381 10.11 -9.91 -4.11
N LEU A 382 10.82 -10.63 -4.99
CA LEU A 382 12.29 -10.72 -4.97
C LEU A 382 12.95 -9.39 -5.28
N SER A 383 12.45 -8.70 -6.31
CA SER A 383 12.92 -7.36 -6.65
C SER A 383 12.84 -6.43 -5.43
N SER A 384 11.69 -6.41 -4.77
CA SER A 384 11.47 -5.54 -3.62
C SER A 384 12.31 -5.91 -2.41
N LEU A 385 12.54 -7.20 -2.15
CA LEU A 385 13.43 -7.65 -1.07
C LEU A 385 14.88 -7.16 -1.25
N ILE A 386 15.36 -7.11 -2.50
CA ILE A 386 16.71 -6.63 -2.82
C ILE A 386 16.79 -5.12 -2.62
N TRP A 387 15.87 -4.37 -3.26
CA TRP A 387 15.97 -2.91 -3.34
C TRP A 387 15.53 -2.18 -2.07
N ILE A 388 14.65 -2.76 -1.25
CA ILE A 388 14.23 -2.13 0.03
C ILE A 388 15.40 -1.94 1.00
N LYS A 389 16.46 -2.75 0.89
CA LYS A 389 17.67 -2.61 1.71
C LYS A 389 18.46 -1.33 1.41
N VAL A 390 18.29 -0.72 0.24
CA VAL A 390 18.94 0.54 -0.12
C VAL A 390 18.35 1.73 0.65
N VAL A 391 17.09 1.60 1.11
CA VAL A 391 16.40 2.64 1.87
C VAL A 391 16.82 2.61 3.35
N PRO A 392 16.89 3.74 4.08
CA PRO A 392 17.11 3.77 5.53
C PRO A 392 15.92 3.18 6.31
N ARG A 393 16.17 2.65 7.51
CA ARG A 393 15.19 1.90 8.31
C ARG A 393 13.91 2.67 8.61
N GLU A 394 14.02 3.98 8.84
CA GLU A 394 12.90 4.87 9.16
C GLU A 394 11.91 4.93 8.00
N ARG A 395 12.44 5.09 6.78
CA ARG A 395 11.63 5.18 5.54
C ARG A 395 11.13 3.82 5.08
N ARG A 396 11.83 2.71 5.38
CA ARG A 396 11.35 1.34 5.08
C ARG A 396 10.01 1.04 5.74
N ARG A 397 9.79 1.50 6.98
CA ARG A 397 8.51 1.30 7.67
C ARG A 397 7.38 2.00 6.94
N GLU A 398 7.56 3.26 6.59
CA GLU A 398 6.57 4.06 5.88
C GLU A 398 6.24 3.49 4.50
N LEU A 399 7.27 3.10 3.74
CA LEU A 399 7.11 2.43 2.43
C LEU A 399 6.38 1.09 2.58
N GLY A 400 6.75 0.27 3.55
CA GLY A 400 6.11 -1.02 3.79
C GLY A 400 4.63 -0.88 4.14
N LEU A 401 4.28 0.06 5.02
CA LEU A 401 2.88 0.34 5.36
C LEU A 401 2.11 0.92 4.17
N TYR A 402 2.73 1.83 3.41
CA TYR A 402 2.12 2.40 2.20
C TYR A 402 1.85 1.32 1.15
N THR A 403 2.84 0.54 0.76
CA THR A 403 2.71 -0.53 -0.24
C THR A 403 1.79 -1.64 0.24
N GLY A 404 1.88 -2.04 1.51
CA GLY A 404 0.98 -3.02 2.11
C GLY A 404 -0.48 -2.55 2.04
N ARG A 405 -0.74 -1.29 2.37
CA ARG A 405 -2.07 -0.68 2.26
C ARG A 405 -2.60 -0.70 0.83
N MET A 406 -1.78 -0.29 -0.14
CA MET A 406 -2.14 -0.31 -1.56
C MET A 406 -2.45 -1.74 -2.04
N SER A 407 -1.68 -2.72 -1.56
CA SER A 407 -1.87 -4.13 -1.90
C SER A 407 -3.17 -4.71 -1.32
N VAL A 408 -3.48 -4.39 -0.06
CA VAL A 408 -4.74 -4.80 0.57
C VAL A 408 -5.94 -4.21 -0.18
N GLN A 409 -5.87 -2.91 -0.52
CA GLN A 409 -6.93 -2.25 -1.29
C GLN A 409 -7.10 -2.90 -2.67
N SER A 410 -6.01 -3.10 -3.42
CA SER A 410 -6.08 -3.76 -4.73
C SER A 410 -6.63 -5.19 -4.63
N THR A 411 -6.26 -5.94 -3.58
CA THR A 411 -6.76 -7.29 -3.35
C THR A 411 -8.27 -7.29 -3.07
N TRP A 412 -8.76 -6.34 -2.27
CA TRP A 412 -10.18 -6.17 -2.02
C TRP A 412 -10.96 -5.89 -3.32
N ASP A 413 -10.47 -4.96 -4.14
CA ASP A 413 -11.09 -4.60 -5.41
C ASP A 413 -11.14 -5.80 -6.39
N ILE A 414 -10.11 -6.65 -6.38
CA ILE A 414 -10.09 -7.90 -7.16
C ILE A 414 -11.13 -8.90 -6.65
N LEU A 415 -11.22 -9.08 -5.32
CA LEU A 415 -12.18 -10.00 -4.70
C LEU A 415 -13.63 -9.56 -4.95
N GLU A 416 -13.90 -8.26 -4.91
CA GLU A 416 -15.21 -7.69 -5.23
C GLU A 416 -15.58 -7.92 -6.69
N ARG A 417 -14.66 -7.67 -7.63
CA ARG A 417 -14.91 -7.92 -9.07
C ARG A 417 -15.14 -9.37 -9.42
N ARG A 418 -14.49 -10.29 -8.70
CA ARG A 418 -14.69 -11.73 -8.85
C ARG A 418 -15.97 -12.23 -8.16
N GLY A 419 -16.73 -11.34 -7.52
CA GLY A 419 -17.94 -11.70 -6.78
C GLY A 419 -17.68 -12.53 -5.52
N MET A 420 -16.43 -12.63 -5.06
CA MET A 420 -16.07 -13.39 -3.86
C MET A 420 -16.44 -12.65 -2.58
N VAL A 421 -16.52 -11.32 -2.65
CA VAL A 421 -16.91 -10.45 -1.55
C VAL A 421 -17.98 -9.47 -2.04
N LYS A 422 -19.00 -9.21 -1.23
CA LYS A 422 -20.05 -8.24 -1.54
C LYS A 422 -19.64 -6.87 -1.01
N GLY A 423 -19.73 -5.85 -1.86
CA GLY A 423 -19.57 -4.45 -1.43
C GLY A 423 -20.61 -4.09 -0.37
N VAL A 424 -20.16 -3.54 0.76
CA VAL A 424 -21.04 -3.04 1.82
C VAL A 424 -21.39 -1.59 1.54
N LYS A 425 -22.68 -1.25 1.58
CA LYS A 425 -23.13 0.14 1.45
C LYS A 425 -22.49 0.98 2.55
N ARG A 426 -21.68 1.97 2.15
CA ARG A 426 -20.89 2.82 3.06
C ARG A 426 -19.82 2.08 3.88
N GLY A 427 -19.26 1.00 3.33
CA GLY A 427 -18.14 0.28 3.93
C GLY A 427 -16.89 1.13 4.13
N ASP A 428 -16.71 2.17 3.31
CA ASP A 428 -15.65 3.17 3.45
C ASP A 428 -15.67 3.91 4.80
N VAL A 429 -16.87 4.27 5.29
CA VAL A 429 -17.06 4.90 6.60
C VAL A 429 -16.88 3.89 7.73
N LEU A 430 -17.25 2.62 7.52
CA LEU A 430 -17.00 1.55 8.49
C LEU A 430 -15.50 1.31 8.69
N VAL A 431 -14.73 1.27 7.61
CA VAL A 431 -13.25 1.16 7.67
C VAL A 431 -12.66 2.37 8.39
N LEU A 432 -13.20 3.57 8.15
CA LEU A 432 -12.82 4.78 8.89
C LEU A 432 -13.13 4.67 10.38
N ALA A 433 -14.33 4.21 10.74
CA ALA A 433 -14.76 4.01 12.13
C ALA A 433 -13.83 3.07 12.89
N VAL A 434 -13.47 1.93 12.29
CA VAL A 434 -12.51 0.99 12.87
C VAL A 434 -11.14 1.64 13.05
N GLY A 435 -10.65 2.38 12.04
CA GLY A 435 -9.38 3.09 12.13
C GLY A 435 -9.34 4.15 13.23
N LEU A 436 -10.42 4.93 13.39
CA LEU A 436 -10.55 5.91 14.46
C LEU A 436 -10.63 5.25 15.84
N GLY A 437 -11.30 4.10 15.96
CA GLY A 437 -11.33 3.33 17.20
C GLY A 437 -9.95 2.80 17.61
N MET A 438 -9.19 2.26 16.66
CA MET A 438 -7.81 1.81 16.93
C MET A 438 -6.92 2.99 17.33
N LEU A 439 -7.08 4.14 16.69
CA LEU A 439 -6.36 5.37 17.04
C LEU A 439 -6.72 5.84 18.45
N ALA A 440 -8.01 5.86 18.82
CA ALA A 440 -8.46 6.24 20.15
C ALA A 440 -7.87 5.34 21.24
N ALA A 441 -7.90 4.01 21.01
CA ALA A 441 -7.34 3.00 21.90
C ALA A 441 -5.84 3.24 22.20
N LEU A 442 -5.06 3.58 21.18
CA LEU A 442 -3.64 3.88 21.33
C LEU A 442 -3.38 5.27 21.91
N TYR A 443 -4.17 6.27 21.53
CA TYR A 443 -4.01 7.63 22.01
C TYR A 443 -4.27 7.71 23.53
N GLU A 444 -5.43 7.23 23.99
CA GLU A 444 -5.80 7.25 25.41
C GLU A 444 -5.00 6.25 26.24
N GLY A 445 -4.57 5.13 25.63
CA GLY A 445 -3.70 4.14 26.27
C GLY A 445 -2.26 4.61 26.53
N GLY A 446 -1.93 5.88 26.25
CA GLY A 446 -0.59 6.46 26.46
C GLY A 446 0.42 6.06 25.41
N GLN A 447 -0.10 5.39 24.40
CA GLN A 447 0.65 4.81 23.32
C GLN A 447 0.78 5.79 22.14
N GLY A 448 0.80 7.10 22.46
CA GLY A 448 0.66 8.22 21.52
C GLY A 448 1.35 7.99 20.17
N GLU A 449 0.55 7.97 19.11
CA GLU A 449 1.06 7.93 17.75
C GLU A 449 1.80 9.25 17.44
N ARG A 450 3.03 9.16 16.93
CA ARG A 450 3.81 10.34 16.52
C ARG A 450 3.41 10.77 15.10
N GLY A 451 3.45 12.08 14.83
CA GLY A 451 3.22 12.63 13.49
C GLY A 451 1.74 12.90 13.20
N GLY A 452 1.33 12.68 11.94
CA GLY A 452 0.00 13.08 11.45
C GLY A 452 -1.17 12.43 12.19
N ALA A 453 -1.03 11.16 12.58
CA ALA A 453 -2.11 10.44 13.25
C ALA A 453 -2.31 10.91 14.70
N GLY A 454 -1.24 11.23 15.41
CA GLY A 454 -1.32 11.89 16.72
C GLY A 454 -1.92 13.29 16.64
N ALA A 455 -1.63 14.06 15.59
CA ALA A 455 -2.25 15.36 15.37
C ALA A 455 -3.76 15.22 15.09
N ILE A 456 -4.18 14.19 14.35
CA ILE A 456 -5.61 13.87 14.14
C ILE A 456 -6.26 13.48 15.47
N ALA A 457 -5.64 12.58 16.24
CA ALA A 457 -6.14 12.15 17.54
C ALA A 457 -6.35 13.34 18.49
N LYS A 458 -5.34 14.21 18.63
CA LYS A 458 -5.42 15.40 19.48
C LYS A 458 -6.51 16.38 19.04
N ARG A 459 -6.76 16.52 17.73
CA ARG A 459 -7.82 17.40 17.22
C ARG A 459 -9.22 16.80 17.39
N LEU A 460 -9.34 15.48 17.27
CA LEU A 460 -10.63 14.78 17.25
C LEU A 460 -11.11 14.37 18.65
N PHE A 461 -10.19 13.90 19.50
CA PHE A 461 -10.46 13.43 20.85
C PHE A 461 -10.11 14.48 21.92
N GLY A 462 -9.34 15.50 21.54
CA GLY A 462 -8.83 16.57 22.40
C GLY A 462 -7.73 16.11 23.34
N GLU A 463 -7.57 16.77 24.50
CA GLU A 463 -6.56 16.37 25.49
C GLU A 463 -6.89 15.01 26.12
N ARG A 464 -5.83 14.24 26.37
CA ARG A 464 -5.90 12.89 26.94
C ARG A 464 -6.44 12.95 28.37
N ILE A 465 -7.33 12.03 28.71
CA ILE A 465 -7.87 11.92 30.07
C ILE A 465 -6.83 11.21 30.96
N GLN A 466 -6.33 11.91 31.98
CA GLN A 466 -5.41 11.34 32.99
C GLN A 466 -6.11 10.16 33.72
N GLY A 467 -5.35 9.10 34.06
CA GLY A 467 -5.87 7.89 34.71
C GLY A 467 -6.34 6.74 33.79
N VAL A 468 -6.51 6.94 32.47
CA VAL A 468 -6.90 5.82 31.57
C VAL A 468 -5.73 4.86 31.30
N GLY A 469 -4.48 5.32 31.31
CA GLY A 469 -3.30 4.50 30.98
C GLY A 469 -2.25 4.33 32.08
N GLU A 470 -2.37 4.98 33.23
CA GLU A 470 -1.33 4.97 34.28
C GLU A 470 -1.39 3.71 35.16
N GLU A 471 -2.56 3.13 35.40
CA GLU A 471 -2.71 1.94 36.27
C GLU A 471 -1.98 0.67 35.77
N GLY A 472 -1.58 0.62 34.50
CA GLY A 472 -0.86 -0.52 33.92
C GLY A 472 0.67 -0.38 33.92
N GLU A 473 1.18 0.84 34.14
CA GLU A 473 2.62 1.15 34.05
C GLU A 473 3.26 1.18 35.45
N GLU A 474 2.50 1.60 36.47
CA GLU A 474 2.99 1.72 37.85
C GLU A 474 3.11 0.37 38.58
N ARG A 475 2.32 -0.67 38.22
CA ARG A 475 2.37 -2.01 38.85
C ARG A 475 3.43 -2.98 38.28
N ARG A 476 4.31 -2.54 37.39
CA ARG A 476 5.40 -3.39 36.84
C ARG A 476 6.79 -2.84 37.08
N GLY A 477 6.90 -1.76 37.85
CA GLY A 477 8.16 -1.15 38.28
C GLY A 477 8.64 -1.57 39.66
N GLU A 478 7.91 -2.47 40.34
CA GLU A 478 8.32 -3.09 41.61
C GLU A 478 8.68 -4.57 41.42
#